data_AF-A0A2G6GS44-F1
#
_entry.id   AF-A0A2G6GS44-F1
#
_cell.length_a   1.000
_cell.length_b   1.000
_cell.length_c   1.000
_cell.angle_alpha   90.00
_cell.angle_beta   90.00
_cell.angle_gamma   90.00
#
_symmetry.space_group_name_H-M   'P 1'
#
loop_
_entity.id
_entity.type
_entity.pdbx_description
1 polymer ?
#
loop_
_entity_poly.entity_id
_entity_poly.type
_entity_poly.pdbx_seq_one_letter_code
_entity_poly.pdbx_strand_id
1 'polypeptide(L)'
;MTDNEMETWLITPPVSNISSKKLSFKTAVAFWNHADTPFGVYISTDFDGSNFETATWTELTGLNVANASSPNHAWVETGDIDLSAYSGNAAIAFKYVGSKTETTSYRIDDVKVQ
;
A
#
# COMPACT_ATOMS: atom_id res chain seq x y z
N MET A 1 -5.62 18.32 -22.74
CA MET A 1 -5.52 17.88 -21.34
C MET A 1 -5.41 16.36 -21.37
N THR A 2 -4.23 15.78 -21.15
CA THR A 2 -4.16 14.35 -20.85
C THR A 2 -4.64 14.21 -19.43
N ASP A 3 -5.90 13.83 -19.27
CA ASP A 3 -6.48 13.57 -17.97
C ASP A 3 -5.64 12.47 -17.31
N ASN A 4 -5.03 12.73 -16.16
CA ASN A 4 -4.17 11.75 -15.50
C ASN A 4 -5.06 10.70 -14.82
N GLU A 5 -4.60 9.46 -14.78
CA GLU A 5 -5.22 8.43 -13.93
C GLU A 5 -5.33 8.93 -12.48
N MET A 6 -6.41 8.54 -11.78
CA MET A 6 -6.59 8.96 -10.40
C MET A 6 -5.57 8.24 -9.51
N GLU A 7 -4.56 8.96 -9.07
CA GLU A 7 -3.56 8.46 -8.13
C GLU A 7 -3.92 8.89 -6.71
N THR A 8 -3.94 7.94 -5.77
CA THR A 8 -4.26 8.20 -4.37
C THR A 8 -3.24 7.51 -3.47
N TRP A 9 -2.79 8.24 -2.44
CA TRP A 9 -1.87 7.76 -1.44
C TRP A 9 -2.53 7.82 -0.06
N LEU A 10 -2.46 6.71 0.66
CA LEU A 10 -2.76 6.65 2.09
C LEU A 10 -1.46 6.35 2.83
N ILE A 11 -1.01 7.28 3.66
CA ILE A 11 0.32 7.24 4.26
C ILE A 11 0.19 7.23 5.78
N THR A 12 0.87 6.31 6.45
CA THR A 12 0.93 6.26 7.91
C THR A 12 1.80 7.40 8.45
N PRO A 13 1.58 7.87 9.69
CA PRO A 13 2.62 8.60 10.41
C PRO A 13 3.92 7.79 10.47
N PRO A 14 5.10 8.44 10.55
CA PRO A 14 6.36 7.74 10.75
C PRO A 14 6.37 6.94 12.06
N VAL A 15 6.82 5.68 11.97
CA VAL A 15 6.96 4.76 13.10
C VAL A 15 8.44 4.57 13.41
N SER A 16 8.80 4.75 14.68
CA SER A 16 10.19 4.58 15.14
C SER A 16 10.59 3.11 15.30
N ASN A 17 11.89 2.84 15.15
CA ASN A 17 12.51 1.51 15.31
C ASN A 17 11.98 0.46 14.33
N ILE A 18 11.79 0.85 13.05
CA ILE A 18 11.12 0.02 12.05
C ILE A 18 11.79 -1.34 11.82
N SER A 19 13.11 -1.46 12.00
CA SER A 19 13.87 -2.72 11.85
C SER A 19 13.41 -3.84 12.79
N SER A 20 12.79 -3.47 13.92
CA SER A 20 12.26 -4.41 14.92
C SER A 20 10.78 -4.72 14.72
N LYS A 21 10.16 -4.11 13.70
CA LYS A 21 8.72 -4.13 13.46
C LYS A 21 8.38 -5.03 12.29
N LYS A 22 7.12 -5.47 12.29
CA LYS A 22 6.47 -6.16 11.18
C LYS A 22 5.23 -5.40 10.76
N LEU A 23 4.94 -5.40 9.47
CA LEU A 23 3.70 -4.89 8.92
C LEU A 23 2.72 -6.04 8.69
N SER A 24 1.46 -5.84 9.04
CA SER A 24 0.36 -6.72 8.63
C SER A 24 -0.88 -5.90 8.33
N PHE A 25 -1.67 -6.34 7.36
CA PHE A 25 -2.96 -5.76 7.01
C PHE A 25 -3.80 -6.78 6.24
N LYS A 26 -5.07 -6.47 6.01
CA LYS A 26 -5.93 -7.24 5.10
C LYS A 26 -6.43 -6.37 3.98
N THR A 27 -6.64 -7.00 2.82
CA THR A 27 -7.13 -6.35 1.61
C THR A 27 -8.32 -7.06 1.03
N ALA A 28 -9.21 -6.33 0.39
CA ALA A 28 -10.31 -6.91 -0.39
C ALA A 28 -10.53 -6.08 -1.66
N VAL A 29 -10.93 -6.75 -2.74
CA VAL A 29 -11.25 -6.11 -4.01
C VAL A 29 -12.74 -6.24 -4.32
N ALA A 30 -13.26 -5.35 -5.15
CA ALA A 30 -14.56 -5.52 -5.77
C ALA A 30 -14.58 -4.96 -7.19
N PHE A 31 -15.30 -5.65 -8.08
CA PHE A 31 -15.49 -5.25 -9.47
C PHE A 31 -14.16 -5.03 -10.19
N TRP A 32 -13.36 -6.10 -10.29
CA TRP A 32 -12.02 -6.00 -10.88
C TRP A 32 -12.08 -5.49 -12.31
N ASN A 33 -11.51 -4.31 -12.55
CA ASN A 33 -11.44 -3.67 -13.86
C ASN A 33 -10.06 -3.03 -14.09
N HIS A 34 -9.02 -3.85 -14.08
CA HIS A 34 -7.64 -3.45 -14.42
C HIS A 34 -6.90 -4.57 -15.16
N ALA A 35 -6.02 -4.21 -16.09
CA ALA A 35 -5.11 -5.16 -16.74
C ALA A 35 -3.91 -5.48 -15.83
N ASP A 36 -3.37 -4.45 -15.18
CA ASP A 36 -2.26 -4.54 -14.25
C ASP A 36 -2.74 -4.46 -12.78
N THR A 37 -1.83 -4.62 -11.83
CA THR A 37 -2.17 -4.49 -10.40
C THR A 37 -2.22 -3.00 -10.03
N PRO A 38 -3.39 -2.44 -9.66
CA PRO A 38 -3.55 -1.01 -9.42
C PRO A 38 -3.09 -0.57 -8.02
N PHE A 39 -2.68 -1.51 -7.17
CA PHE A 39 -2.39 -1.31 -5.76
C PHE A 39 -0.94 -1.69 -5.44
N GLY A 40 -0.23 -0.80 -4.77
CA GLY A 40 1.13 -1.02 -4.30
C GLY A 40 1.32 -0.57 -2.86
N VAL A 41 2.29 -1.18 -2.19
CA VAL A 41 2.68 -0.84 -0.81
C VAL A 41 4.14 -0.40 -0.82
N TYR A 42 4.40 0.72 -0.17
CA TYR A 42 5.70 1.38 -0.19
C TYR A 42 6.14 1.72 1.22
N ILE A 43 7.44 1.84 1.41
CA ILE A 43 8.06 2.32 2.64
C ILE A 43 9.01 3.47 2.33
N SER A 44 9.02 4.48 3.20
CA SER A 44 9.95 5.60 3.16
C SER A 44 10.62 5.75 4.53
N THR A 45 11.93 5.94 4.54
CA THR A 45 12.74 6.20 5.75
C THR A 45 13.11 7.69 5.92
N ASP A 46 12.70 8.53 4.96
CA ASP A 46 12.96 9.97 4.90
C ASP A 46 11.69 10.82 4.93
N PHE A 47 10.50 10.22 4.91
CA PHE A 47 9.23 10.94 5.07
C PHE A 47 9.05 11.46 6.50
N ASP A 48 8.82 12.78 6.61
CA ASP A 48 8.72 13.50 7.88
C ASP A 48 7.28 13.76 8.35
N GLY A 49 6.28 13.30 7.58
CA GLY A 49 4.87 13.55 7.87
C GLY A 49 4.28 14.80 7.19
N SER A 50 5.06 15.54 6.39
CA SER A 50 4.61 16.80 5.76
C SER A 50 4.32 16.66 4.27
N ASN A 51 5.35 16.55 3.43
CA ASN A 51 5.23 16.45 1.97
C ASN A 51 5.71 15.09 1.48
N PHE A 52 4.79 14.28 0.98
CA PHE A 52 5.09 12.93 0.49
C PHE A 52 5.87 12.93 -0.84
N GLU A 53 5.76 14.00 -1.63
CA GLU A 53 6.41 14.11 -2.94
C GLU A 53 7.93 14.28 -2.83
N THR A 54 8.42 14.79 -1.70
CA THR A 54 9.85 14.98 -1.44
C THR A 54 10.52 13.77 -0.80
N ALA A 55 9.73 12.76 -0.41
CA ALA A 55 10.22 11.55 0.21
C ALA A 55 10.56 10.48 -0.84
N THR A 56 11.47 9.57 -0.47
CA THR A 56 11.85 8.43 -1.29
C THR A 56 11.01 7.21 -0.92
N TRP A 57 10.28 6.66 -1.88
CA TRP A 57 9.39 5.51 -1.68
C TRP A 57 9.99 4.25 -2.31
N THR A 58 10.24 3.24 -1.48
CA THR A 58 10.68 1.90 -1.93
C THR A 58 9.49 0.95 -1.91
N GLU A 59 9.23 0.25 -3.02
CA GLU A 59 8.13 -0.71 -3.11
C GLU A 59 8.42 -1.99 -2.31
N LEU A 60 7.45 -2.43 -1.52
CA LEU A 60 7.44 -3.73 -0.87
C LEU A 60 6.81 -4.75 -1.82
N THR A 61 7.61 -5.68 -2.32
CA THR A 61 7.21 -6.66 -3.34
C THR A 61 6.92 -8.03 -2.73
N GLY A 62 6.25 -8.90 -3.48
CA GLY A 62 5.97 -10.28 -3.06
C GLY A 62 4.92 -10.41 -1.94
N LEU A 63 4.09 -9.39 -1.75
CA LEU A 63 3.06 -9.37 -0.71
C LEU A 63 1.84 -10.22 -1.10
N ASN A 64 1.23 -10.90 -0.13
CA ASN A 64 -0.04 -11.58 -0.32
C ASN A 64 -1.21 -10.59 -0.17
N VAL A 65 -1.66 -10.01 -1.29
CA VAL A 65 -2.75 -9.04 -1.32
C VAL A 65 -3.85 -9.47 -2.30
N ALA A 66 -5.07 -8.97 -2.08
CA ALA A 66 -6.22 -9.26 -2.93
C ALA A 66 -5.96 -8.80 -4.37
N ASN A 67 -6.27 -9.64 -5.34
CA ASN A 67 -5.94 -9.43 -6.75
C ASN A 67 -7.08 -9.87 -7.65
N ALA A 68 -6.87 -9.87 -8.97
CA ALA A 68 -7.87 -10.23 -9.97
C ALA A 68 -8.53 -11.61 -9.76
N SER A 69 -7.82 -12.55 -9.14
CA SER A 69 -8.34 -13.90 -8.84
C SER A 69 -9.09 -14.00 -7.52
N SER A 70 -9.04 -12.95 -6.68
CA SER A 70 -9.72 -12.92 -5.40
C SER A 70 -11.22 -12.71 -5.59
N PRO A 71 -12.09 -13.48 -4.90
CA PRO A 71 -13.52 -13.22 -4.94
C PRO A 71 -13.85 -11.81 -4.45
N ASN A 72 -14.86 -11.18 -5.05
CA ASN A 72 -15.32 -9.87 -4.62
C ASN A 72 -15.64 -9.89 -3.11
N HIS A 73 -15.14 -8.88 -2.40
CA HIS A 73 -15.33 -8.68 -0.96
C HIS A 73 -14.69 -9.74 -0.06
N ALA A 74 -13.97 -10.72 -0.60
CA ALA A 74 -13.20 -11.65 0.21
C ALA A 74 -11.95 -10.96 0.75
N TRP A 75 -11.71 -11.12 2.05
CA TRP A 75 -10.53 -10.61 2.72
C TRP A 75 -9.33 -11.53 2.47
N VAL A 76 -8.21 -10.93 2.08
CA VAL A 76 -6.90 -11.57 1.95
C VAL A 76 -5.97 -10.92 2.95
N GLU A 77 -5.44 -11.71 3.88
CA GLU A 77 -4.48 -11.27 4.88
C GLU A 77 -3.05 -11.36 4.34
N THR A 78 -2.23 -10.35 4.61
CA THR A 78 -0.83 -10.35 4.19
C THR A 78 0.05 -11.32 4.96
N GLY A 79 -0.37 -11.66 6.19
CA GLY A 79 0.55 -12.19 7.20
C GLY A 79 1.57 -11.13 7.66
N ASP A 80 2.64 -11.60 8.28
CA ASP A 80 3.74 -10.76 8.75
C ASP A 80 4.70 -10.41 7.60
N ILE A 81 4.78 -9.13 7.28
CA ILE A 81 5.75 -8.56 6.34
C ILE A 81 6.97 -8.11 7.15
N ASP A 82 8.13 -8.67 6.82
CA ASP A 82 9.39 -8.32 7.48
C ASP A 82 9.89 -6.94 7.02
N LEU A 83 10.23 -6.09 7.98
CA LEU A 83 10.79 -4.75 7.75
C LEU A 83 12.22 -4.62 8.26
N SER A 84 12.86 -5.74 8.65
CA SER A 84 14.21 -5.76 9.23
C SER A 84 15.30 -5.15 8.34
N ALA A 85 15.07 -5.07 7.03
CA ALA A 85 15.95 -4.44 6.06
C ALA A 85 16.00 -2.90 6.14
N TYR A 86 15.03 -2.27 6.82
CA TYR A 86 14.92 -0.83 7.01
C TYR A 86 15.31 -0.43 8.43
N SER A 87 15.69 0.82 8.67
CA SER A 87 16.11 1.28 10.01
C SER A 87 15.65 2.69 10.31
N GLY A 88 15.70 3.09 11.58
CA GLY A 88 15.27 4.41 12.03
C GLY A 88 13.74 4.55 12.06
N ASN A 89 13.28 5.74 11.68
CA ASN A 89 11.86 6.04 11.53
C ASN A 89 11.45 5.75 10.09
N ALA A 90 10.28 5.15 9.89
CA ALA A 90 9.75 4.92 8.55
C ALA A 90 8.23 5.03 8.50
N ALA A 91 7.71 5.44 7.35
CA ALA A 91 6.28 5.46 7.06
C ALA A 91 5.95 4.43 5.99
N ILE A 92 4.74 3.86 6.09
CA ILE A 92 4.18 2.94 5.10
C ILE A 92 3.15 3.71 4.27
N ALA A 93 3.23 3.58 2.95
CA ALA A 93 2.27 4.14 2.03
C ALA A 93 1.54 3.04 1.25
N PHE A 94 0.24 3.22 1.09
CA PHE A 94 -0.61 2.45 0.21
C PHE A 94 -0.96 3.34 -0.98
N LYS A 95 -0.46 2.97 -2.15
CA LYS A 95 -0.72 3.69 -3.40
C LYS A 95 -1.76 2.93 -4.19
N TYR A 96 -2.75 3.65 -4.70
CA TYR A 96 -3.72 3.14 -5.64
C TYR A 96 -3.77 4.03 -6.89
N VAL A 97 -3.70 3.42 -8.07
CA VAL A 97 -3.86 4.10 -9.35
C VAL A 97 -5.11 3.56 -10.03
N GLY A 98 -6.16 4.39 -10.07
CA GLY A 98 -7.43 4.07 -10.68
C GLY A 98 -7.46 4.36 -12.18
N SER A 99 -8.43 3.78 -12.88
CA SER A 99 -8.68 4.11 -14.29
C SER A 99 -9.48 5.42 -14.42
N LYS A 100 -9.60 5.94 -15.65
CA LYS A 100 -10.36 7.17 -15.97
C LYS A 100 -11.86 6.92 -16.16
N THR A 101 -12.30 5.67 -16.13
CA THR A 101 -13.71 5.29 -16.34
C THR A 101 -14.21 4.49 -15.15
N GLU A 102 -14.24 3.16 -15.28
CA GLU A 102 -14.61 2.23 -14.22
C GLU A 102 -13.34 1.66 -13.59
N THR A 103 -13.30 1.55 -12.27
CA THR A 103 -12.08 1.12 -11.57
C THR A 103 -12.41 0.11 -10.47
N THR A 104 -11.44 -0.74 -10.15
CA THR A 104 -11.58 -1.71 -9.04
C THR A 104 -11.69 -0.98 -7.71
N SER A 105 -12.65 -1.34 -6.86
CA SER A 105 -12.61 -0.89 -5.48
C SER A 105 -11.60 -1.69 -4.68
N TYR A 106 -10.62 -1.02 -4.08
CA TYR A 106 -9.63 -1.63 -3.19
C TYR A 106 -9.93 -1.22 -1.74
N ARG A 107 -9.96 -2.19 -0.84
CA ARG A 107 -10.19 -1.99 0.60
C ARG A 107 -8.97 -2.43 1.37
N ILE A 108 -8.62 -1.67 2.38
CA ILE A 108 -7.50 -1.91 3.29
C ILE A 108 -8.08 -1.81 4.70
N ASP A 109 -7.75 -2.76 5.55
CA ASP A 109 -8.24 -2.79 6.93
C ASP A 109 -7.23 -3.53 7.83
N ASP A 110 -7.38 -3.42 9.15
CA ASP A 110 -6.51 -4.00 10.18
C ASP A 110 -5.00 -3.71 9.99
N VAL A 111 -4.65 -2.50 9.56
CA VAL A 111 -3.25 -2.09 9.39
C VAL A 111 -2.55 -2.02 10.74
N LYS A 112 -1.50 -2.84 10.91
CA LYS A 112 -0.69 -2.93 12.13
C LYS A 112 0.78 -2.89 11.78
N VAL A 113 1.52 -2.01 12.47
CA VAL A 113 2.99 -1.96 12.48
C VAL A 113 3.44 -2.25 13.90
N GLN A 114 4.01 -3.43 14.15
CA GLN A 114 4.18 -3.97 15.52
C GLN A 114 5.52 -4.64 15.75
#